data_AF-A0A1U9N8X0-F1
#
_entry.id   AF-A0A1U9N8X0-F1
#
_cell.length_a   1.000
_cell.length_b   1.000
_cell.length_c   1.000
_cell.angle_alpha   90.00
_cell.angle_beta   90.00
_cell.angle_gamma   90.00
#
_symmetry.space_group_name_H-M   'P 1'
#
loop_
_entity.id
_entity.type
_entity.pdbx_description
1 polymer ?
#
loop_
_entity_poly.entity_id
_entity_poly.type
_entity_poly.pdbx_seq_one_letter_code
_entity_poly.pdbx_strand_id
1 'polypeptide(L)'
;MNISQEIENAFGKFSDGVITEEFIERNPNLMEIEGELDLMVIVPAYLKWCMKHGEENGNLVCSYTLSCLSEYGRAKDTANSHLNFKHLCNSQQKSTVLSFLKWCLSNFELVEKKHIERAIKNWQ
;
A
#
# COMPACT_ATOMS: atom_id res chain seq x y z
N MET A 1 11.04 -12.99 7.66
CA MET A 1 9.87 -12.47 8.39
C MET A 1 8.73 -12.41 7.40
N ASN A 2 7.53 -12.90 7.74
CA ASN A 2 6.40 -12.91 6.81
C ASN A 2 5.73 -11.53 6.87
N ILE A 3 5.97 -10.69 5.86
CA ILE A 3 5.46 -9.32 5.80
C ILE A 3 3.92 -9.28 5.79
N SER A 4 3.26 -10.31 5.26
CA SER A 4 1.81 -10.43 5.35
C SER A 4 1.34 -10.45 6.81
N GLN A 5 2.05 -11.18 7.68
CA GLN A 5 1.77 -11.20 9.12
C GLN A 5 2.08 -9.85 9.80
N GLU A 6 3.13 -9.15 9.36
CA GLU A 6 3.44 -7.81 9.87
C GLU A 6 2.35 -6.79 9.52
N ILE A 7 1.78 -6.88 8.31
CA ILE A 7 0.65 -6.06 7.89
C ILE A 7 -0.56 -6.33 8.78
N GLU A 8 -0.94 -7.61 8.97
CA GLU A 8 -2.05 -7.97 9.86
C GLU A 8 -1.84 -7.50 11.30
N ASN A 9 -0.61 -7.60 11.82
CA ASN A 9 -0.32 -7.20 13.20
C ASN A 9 -0.36 -5.68 13.38
N ALA A 10 0.13 -4.90 12.42
CA ALA A 10 0.25 -3.44 12.55
C ALA A 10 -1.06 -2.71 12.29
N PHE A 11 -1.85 -3.24 11.38
CA PHE A 11 -3.03 -2.60 10.85
C PHE A 11 -4.31 -3.29 11.41
N GLY A 12 -4.19 -4.53 11.91
CA GLY A 12 -5.27 -5.31 12.51
C GLY A 12 -5.84 -6.33 11.52
N LYS A 13 -6.79 -7.14 11.98
CA LYS A 13 -7.60 -7.95 11.07
C LYS A 13 -8.58 -7.02 10.36
N PHE A 14 -8.20 -6.55 9.18
CA PHE A 14 -9.11 -5.90 8.24
C PHE A 14 -10.21 -6.87 7.94
N SER A 15 -11.39 -6.59 8.50
CA SER A 15 -12.65 -7.29 8.34
C SER A 15 -12.62 -8.20 7.11
N ASP A 16 -12.37 -9.49 7.37
CA ASP A 16 -12.44 -10.57 6.39
C ASP A 16 -13.82 -10.45 5.71
N GLY A 17 -13.89 -9.79 4.55
CA GLY A 17 -15.12 -9.63 3.77
C GLY A 17 -15.48 -8.22 3.26
N VAL A 18 -14.83 -7.12 3.67
CA VAL A 18 -15.20 -5.78 3.17
C VAL A 18 -14.58 -5.45 1.81
N ILE A 19 -13.30 -5.80 1.60
CA ILE A 19 -12.58 -5.63 0.34
C ILE A 19 -12.16 -7.03 -0.14
N THR A 20 -12.76 -7.52 -1.22
CA THR A 20 -12.43 -8.84 -1.80
C THR A 20 -11.30 -8.74 -2.82
N GLU A 21 -10.71 -9.87 -3.20
CA GLU A 21 -9.70 -9.91 -4.26
C GLU A 21 -10.29 -9.44 -5.60
N GLU A 22 -11.53 -9.83 -5.93
CA GLU A 22 -12.20 -9.37 -7.14
C GLU A 22 -12.46 -7.86 -7.13
N PHE A 23 -12.70 -7.26 -5.96
CA PHE A 23 -12.83 -5.82 -5.83
C PHE A 23 -11.51 -5.12 -6.19
N ILE A 24 -10.39 -5.60 -5.65
CA ILE A 24 -9.06 -5.04 -5.88
C ILE A 24 -8.68 -5.12 -7.36
N GLU A 25 -8.93 -6.26 -7.99
CA GLU A 25 -8.64 -6.47 -9.42
C GLU A 25 -9.47 -5.56 -10.34
N ARG A 26 -10.73 -5.29 -9.98
CA ARG A 26 -11.61 -4.37 -10.72
C ARG A 26 -11.28 -2.90 -10.48
N ASN A 27 -10.60 -2.58 -9.38
CA ASN A 27 -10.25 -1.22 -8.97
C ASN A 27 -8.75 -1.11 -8.71
N PRO A 28 -7.89 -1.30 -9.72
CA PRO A 28 -6.45 -1.46 -9.48
C PRO A 28 -5.79 -0.18 -8.92
N ASN A 29 -6.36 1.00 -9.20
CA ASN A 29 -5.93 2.27 -8.64
C ASN A 29 -6.83 2.72 -7.49
N LEU A 30 -6.36 2.51 -6.25
CA LEU A 30 -7.11 2.90 -5.05
C LEU A 30 -7.39 4.40 -4.92
N MET A 31 -6.61 5.27 -5.59
CA MET A 31 -6.84 6.72 -5.62
C MET A 31 -7.98 7.14 -6.57
N GLU A 32 -8.40 6.26 -7.47
CA GLU A 32 -9.49 6.50 -8.42
C GLU A 32 -10.83 5.93 -7.95
N ILE A 33 -10.85 5.25 -6.79
CA ILE A 33 -12.09 4.71 -6.23
C ILE A 33 -12.96 5.86 -5.74
N GLU A 34 -14.19 5.91 -6.23
CA GLU A 34 -15.17 6.94 -5.85
C GLU A 34 -15.72 6.71 -4.44
N GLY A 35 -15.92 7.79 -3.70
CA GLY A 35 -16.56 7.79 -2.37
C GLY A 35 -15.60 8.03 -1.20
N GLU A 36 -16.16 8.03 0.01
CA GLU A 36 -15.36 8.09 1.24
C GLU A 36 -14.76 6.72 1.53
N LEU A 37 -13.43 6.63 1.47
CA LEU A 37 -12.69 5.41 1.74
C LEU A 37 -11.95 5.52 3.07
N ASP A 38 -12.08 4.48 3.88
CA ASP A 38 -11.21 4.32 5.03
C ASP A 38 -9.84 3.82 4.54
N LEU A 39 -8.90 4.77 4.42
CA LEU A 39 -7.51 4.48 4.02
C LEU A 39 -6.82 3.50 4.98
N MET A 40 -7.24 3.47 6.26
CA MET A 40 -6.70 2.52 7.23
C MET A 40 -7.17 1.09 6.94
N VAL A 41 -8.25 0.88 6.18
CA VAL A 41 -8.76 -0.43 5.78
C VAL A 41 -8.30 -0.82 4.39
N ILE A 42 -8.47 0.07 3.41
CA ILE A 42 -8.24 -0.28 2.00
C ILE A 42 -6.76 -0.41 1.67
N VAL A 43 -5.90 0.47 2.18
CA VAL A 43 -4.47 0.42 1.83
C VAL A 43 -3.84 -0.89 2.29
N PRO A 44 -3.99 -1.36 3.54
CA PRO A 44 -3.46 -2.65 3.97
C PRO A 44 -4.00 -3.85 3.16
N ALA A 45 -5.25 -3.80 2.69
CA ALA A 45 -5.80 -4.84 1.83
C ALA A 45 -5.05 -4.93 0.49
N TYR A 46 -4.74 -3.78 -0.13
CA TYR A 46 -3.93 -3.73 -1.35
C TYR A 46 -2.49 -4.20 -1.10
N LEU A 47 -1.88 -3.85 0.04
CA LEU A 47 -0.55 -4.35 0.40
C LEU A 47 -0.53 -5.89 0.49
N LYS A 48 -1.50 -6.49 1.18
CA LYS A 48 -1.62 -7.95 1.29
C LYS A 48 -1.85 -8.60 -0.06
N TRP A 49 -2.73 -8.01 -0.88
CA TRP A 49 -2.98 -8.52 -2.22
C TRP A 49 -1.70 -8.51 -3.07
N CYS A 50 -0.91 -7.42 -3.02
CA CYS A 50 0.38 -7.33 -3.70
C CYS A 50 1.38 -8.39 -3.20
N MET A 51 1.37 -8.71 -1.91
CA MET A 51 2.22 -9.79 -1.36
C MET A 51 1.84 -11.17 -1.90
N LYS A 52 0.56 -11.40 -2.20
CA LYS A 52 0.04 -12.69 -2.67
C LYS A 52 0.17 -12.88 -4.19
N HIS A 53 -0.01 -11.81 -4.97
CA HIS A 53 -0.09 -11.87 -6.45
C HIS A 53 1.02 -11.08 -7.14
N GLY A 54 1.98 -10.57 -6.38
CA GLY A 54 2.96 -9.62 -6.87
C GLY A 54 4.01 -10.18 -7.83
N GLU A 55 4.18 -11.50 -7.87
CA GLU A 55 5.08 -12.19 -8.81
C GLU A 55 4.46 -12.33 -10.21
N GLU A 56 3.18 -11.98 -10.37
CA GLU A 56 2.49 -11.99 -11.66
C GLU A 56 2.94 -10.77 -12.50
N ASN A 57 3.63 -11.04 -13.61
CA ASN A 57 4.15 -9.98 -14.49
C ASN A 57 3.04 -9.05 -15.01
N GLY A 58 3.27 -7.73 -14.92
CA GLY A 58 2.35 -6.71 -15.47
C GLY A 58 1.19 -6.33 -14.55
N ASN A 59 1.29 -6.64 -13.26
CA ASN A 59 0.23 -6.41 -12.29
C ASN A 59 -0.01 -4.92 -12.01
N LEU A 60 -1.05 -4.36 -12.64
CA LEU A 60 -1.44 -2.96 -12.50
C LEU A 60 -1.73 -2.58 -11.04
N VAL A 61 -2.32 -3.49 -10.26
CA VAL A 61 -2.60 -3.24 -8.83
C VAL A 61 -1.30 -2.94 -8.08
N CYS A 62 -0.23 -3.70 -8.33
CA CYS A 62 1.06 -3.46 -7.69
C CYS A 62 1.68 -2.12 -8.11
N SER A 63 1.64 -1.80 -9.40
CA SER A 63 2.14 -0.51 -9.93
C SER A 63 1.40 0.69 -9.35
N TYR A 64 0.07 0.64 -9.30
CA TYR A 64 -0.74 1.70 -8.73
C TYR A 64 -0.59 1.78 -7.21
N THR A 65 -0.53 0.64 -6.51
CA THR A 65 -0.30 0.61 -5.05
C THR A 65 1.01 1.32 -4.69
N LEU A 66 2.11 1.02 -5.40
CA LEU A 66 3.39 1.70 -5.18
C LEU A 66 3.34 3.18 -5.50
N SER A 67 2.62 3.56 -6.55
CA SER A 67 2.40 4.96 -6.91
C SER A 67 1.64 5.70 -5.81
N CYS A 68 0.59 5.08 -5.28
CA CYS A 68 -0.20 5.61 -4.16
C CYS A 68 0.65 5.77 -2.90
N LEU A 69 1.45 4.75 -2.53
CA LEU A 69 2.37 4.84 -1.40
C LEU A 69 3.39 5.96 -1.58
N SER A 70 3.91 6.15 -2.80
CA SER A 70 4.82 7.26 -3.10
C SER A 70 4.16 8.61 -2.86
N GLU A 71 2.92 8.79 -3.30
CA GLU A 71 2.16 10.02 -3.10
C GLU A 71 1.80 10.25 -1.62
N TYR A 72 1.35 9.23 -0.90
CA TYR A 72 1.13 9.29 0.56
C TYR A 72 2.40 9.65 1.33
N GLY A 73 3.55 9.14 0.90
CA GLY A 73 4.84 9.48 1.49
C GLY A 73 5.16 10.98 1.41
N ARG A 74 4.74 11.62 0.32
CA ARG A 74 5.01 13.03 0.00
C ARG A 74 4.00 13.99 0.60
N ALA A 75 2.82 13.51 0.99
CA ALA A 75 1.73 14.35 1.48
C ALA A 75 2.17 15.17 2.69
N LYS A 76 2.10 16.50 2.56
CA LYS A 76 2.42 17.45 3.65
C LYS A 76 1.18 17.90 4.42
N ASP A 77 0.04 17.85 3.76
CA ASP A 77 -1.24 18.33 4.29
C ASP A 77 -2.02 17.17 4.91
N THR A 78 -2.43 17.34 6.16
CA THR A 78 -3.24 16.39 6.91
C THR A 78 -4.74 16.54 6.62
N ALA A 79 -5.17 17.68 6.08
CA ALA A 79 -6.56 17.98 5.77
C ALA A 79 -7.05 17.33 4.48
N ASN A 80 -6.14 16.92 3.59
CA ASN A 80 -6.49 16.19 2.39
C ASN A 80 -6.74 14.70 2.71
N SER A 81 -8.01 14.36 2.97
CA SER A 81 -8.45 13.00 3.31
C SER A 81 -8.04 11.93 2.30
N HIS A 82 -7.86 12.28 1.02
CA HIS A 82 -7.46 11.34 -0.02
C HIS A 82 -5.96 11.02 -0.01
N LEU A 83 -5.11 11.84 0.63
CA LEU A 83 -3.65 11.71 0.62
C LEU A 83 -3.03 11.56 2.02
N ASN A 84 -3.82 11.72 3.09
CA ASN A 84 -3.30 11.81 4.45
C ASN A 84 -2.97 10.46 5.10
N PHE A 85 -2.98 9.33 4.38
CA PHE A 85 -2.74 8.00 4.94
C PHE A 85 -1.48 7.91 5.81
N LYS A 86 -0.35 8.47 5.37
CA LYS A 86 0.90 8.49 6.17
C LYS A 86 0.69 9.19 7.52
N HIS A 87 -0.13 10.22 7.58
CA HIS A 87 -0.42 10.97 8.80
C HIS A 87 -1.37 10.24 9.74
N LEU A 88 -2.27 9.42 9.20
CA LEU A 88 -3.13 8.53 9.98
C LEU A 88 -2.35 7.38 10.62
N CYS A 89 -1.24 6.95 9.99
CA CYS A 89 -0.43 5.85 10.48
C CYS A 89 0.35 6.20 11.77
N ASN A 90 0.31 5.30 12.74
CA ASN A 90 1.23 5.30 13.87
C ASN A 90 2.63 4.79 13.48
N SER A 91 3.59 4.82 14.42
CA SER A 91 4.99 4.42 14.15
C SER A 91 5.12 2.97 13.68
N GLN A 92 4.32 2.05 14.24
CA GLN A 92 4.35 0.63 13.85
C GLN A 92 3.83 0.45 12.43
N GLN A 93 2.73 1.10 12.09
CA GLN A 93 2.11 1.07 10.75
C GLN A 93 3.05 1.65 9.69
N LYS A 94 3.72 2.78 9.97
CA LYS A 94 4.75 3.35 9.08
C LYS A 94 5.92 2.38 8.86
N SER A 95 6.39 1.75 9.93
CA SER A 95 7.46 0.74 9.86
C SER A 95 7.05 -0.43 8.96
N THR A 96 5.82 -0.90 9.07
CA THR A 96 5.28 -1.98 8.22
C THR A 96 5.17 -1.58 6.75
N VAL A 97 4.73 -0.35 6.44
CA VAL A 97 4.73 0.15 5.05
C VAL A 97 6.17 0.23 4.50
N LEU A 98 7.13 0.66 5.32
CA LEU A 98 8.54 0.65 4.95
C LEU A 98 9.07 -0.78 4.70
N SER A 99 8.69 -1.77 5.52
CA SER A 99 9.02 -3.18 5.29
C SER A 99 8.47 -3.66 3.94
N PHE A 100 7.21 -3.33 3.64
CA PHE A 100 6.59 -3.66 2.36
C PHE A 100 7.32 -3.03 1.17
N LEU A 101 7.64 -1.73 1.22
CA LEU A 101 8.38 -1.05 0.16
C LEU A 101 9.78 -1.68 -0.07
N LYS A 102 10.47 -2.08 1.01
CA LYS A 102 11.75 -2.80 0.91
C LYS A 102 11.59 -4.18 0.30
N TRP A 103 10.51 -4.89 0.59
CA TRP A 103 10.21 -6.17 -0.05
C TRP A 103 9.94 -6.01 -1.54
N CYS A 104 9.23 -4.96 -1.95
CA CYS A 104 8.99 -4.67 -3.36
C CYS A 104 10.30 -4.50 -4.15
N LEU A 105 11.36 -3.91 -3.56
CA LEU A 105 12.68 -3.81 -4.21
C LEU A 105 13.29 -5.16 -4.59
N SER A 106 13.00 -6.21 -3.81
CA SER A 106 13.55 -7.55 -4.00
C SER A 106 12.66 -8.46 -4.85
N ASN A 107 11.35 -8.16 -4.96
CA ASN A 107 10.37 -9.08 -5.54
C ASN A 107 9.71 -8.54 -6.82
N PHE A 108 9.77 -7.24 -7.09
CA PHE A 108 9.23 -6.67 -8.34
C PHE A 108 10.34 -6.40 -9.35
N GLU A 109 10.46 -7.25 -10.36
CA GLU A 109 11.44 -7.10 -11.44
C GLU A 109 11.12 -5.93 -12.37
N LEU A 110 9.83 -5.65 -12.60
CA LEU A 110 9.36 -4.65 -13.57
C LEU A 110 9.17 -3.24 -13.00
N VAL A 111 9.27 -3.05 -11.68
CA VAL A 111 9.09 -1.73 -11.08
C VAL A 111 10.40 -0.96 -11.07
N GLU A 112 10.36 0.33 -11.45
CA GLU A 112 11.52 1.20 -11.43
C GLU A 112 12.06 1.33 -9.99
N LYS A 113 13.18 0.66 -9.70
CA LYS A 113 13.81 0.65 -8.37
C LYS A 113 14.00 2.04 -7.76
N LYS A 114 14.33 3.04 -8.59
CA LYS A 114 14.49 4.45 -8.17
C LYS A 114 13.20 5.05 -7.62
N HIS A 115 12.04 4.64 -8.13
CA HIS A 115 10.75 5.08 -7.62
C HIS A 115 10.51 4.53 -6.21
N ILE A 116 10.74 3.23 -6.02
CA ILE A 116 10.59 2.61 -4.70
C ILE A 116 11.58 3.20 -3.68
N GLU A 117 12.84 3.43 -4.07
CA GLU A 117 13.84 4.07 -3.21
C GLU A 117 13.41 5.47 -2.75
N ARG A 118 12.81 6.26 -3.65
CA ARG A 118 12.26 7.58 -3.30
C ARG A 118 11.07 7.46 -2.38
N ALA A 119 10.17 6.50 -2.63
CA ALA A 119 9.05 6.24 -1.73
C ALA A 119 9.57 5.90 -0.33
N ILE A 120 10.55 5.00 -0.19
CA ILE A 120 11.17 4.66 1.10
C ILE A 120 11.68 5.91 1.83
N LYS A 121 12.42 6.80 1.15
CA LYS A 121 12.92 8.04 1.76
C LYS A 121 11.80 8.95 2.24
N ASN A 122 10.70 9.01 1.51
CA ASN A 122 9.54 9.83 1.90
C ASN A 122 8.77 9.22 3.07
N TRP A 123 8.91 7.93 3.36
CA TRP A 123 8.25 7.25 4.48
C TRP A 123 9.06 7.21 5.77
N GLN A 124 10.38 7.39 5.67
CA GLN A 124 11.27 7.64 6.80
C GLN A 124 10.99 9.01 7.44
#